data_AF-A0A0D2ZS10-F1
#
_entry.id   AF-A0A0D2ZS10-F1
#
_cell.length_a   1.000
_cell.length_b   1.000
_cell.length_c   1.000
_cell.angle_alpha   90.00
_cell.angle_beta   90.00
_cell.angle_gamma   90.00
#
_symmetry.space_group_name_H-M   'P 1'
#
loop_
_entity.id
_entity.type
_entity.pdbx_description
1 polymer ?
#
loop_
_entity_poly.entity_id
_entity_poly.type
_entity_poly.pdbx_seq_one_letter_code
_entity_poly.pdbx_strand_id
1 'polypeptide(L)'
;GTNFELDSLVKFNIRSAASPYYITLKDLSNFELEIVQVAIESLDDKEPPSLKSKAAVIYIAYKDLAKARTGEPYHCQAVVRRVINEATGTLSIQGDC
;
A
#
# COMPACT_ATOMS: atom_id res chain seq x y z
N GLY A 1 2.68 18.41 -0.48
CA GLY A 1 3.25 17.12 -0.88
C GLY A 1 3.23 16.20 0.32
N THR A 2 2.30 15.25 0.35
CA THR A 2 1.98 14.37 1.49
C THR A 2 2.98 13.23 1.60
N ASN A 3 4.24 13.55 1.91
CA ASN A 3 5.29 12.55 2.20
C ASN A 3 5.09 11.82 3.55
N PHE A 4 4.06 12.17 4.32
CA PHE A 4 3.77 11.58 5.62
C PHE A 4 3.19 10.15 5.54
N GLU A 5 2.66 9.76 4.38
CA GLU A 5 2.03 8.44 4.21
C GLU A 5 3.03 7.33 3.89
N LEU A 6 4.10 7.61 3.13
CA LEU A 6 5.13 6.61 2.81
C LEU A 6 5.91 6.16 4.04
N ASP A 7 6.29 7.09 4.91
CA ASP A 7 6.99 6.76 6.17
C ASP A 7 6.10 5.93 7.11
N SER A 8 4.79 6.19 7.09
CA SER A 8 3.80 5.40 7.83
C SER A 8 3.56 4.02 7.20
N LEU A 9 3.56 3.90 5.87
CA LEU A 9 3.46 2.62 5.14
C LEU A 9 4.68 1.72 5.35
N VAL A 10 5.88 2.31 5.37
CA VAL A 10 7.13 1.59 5.71
C VAL A 10 7.11 1.13 7.17
N LYS A 11 6.62 1.96 8.11
CA LYS A 11 6.43 1.57 9.52
C LYS A 11 5.35 0.51 9.72
N PHE A 12 4.35 0.44 8.83
CA PHE A 12 3.26 -0.53 8.89
C PHE A 12 3.67 -1.92 8.38
N ASN A 13 4.66 -1.96 7.49
CA ASN A 13 5.28 -3.21 7.10
C ASN A 13 6.08 -3.79 8.28
N ILE A 14 5.42 -4.76 8.94
CA ILE A 14 5.98 -5.86 9.74
C ILE A 14 6.01 -5.61 11.24
N ARG A 15 4.81 -5.62 11.83
CA ARG A 15 4.58 -6.20 13.16
C ARG A 15 3.36 -7.13 13.18
N SER A 16 3.07 -7.84 12.09
CA SER A 16 2.11 -8.95 12.15
C SER A 16 2.87 -10.23 12.47
N ALA A 17 2.75 -10.69 13.72
CA ALA A 17 3.37 -11.93 14.21
C ALA A 17 2.73 -13.22 13.64
N ALA A 18 1.90 -13.12 12.58
CA ALA A 18 1.10 -14.21 12.06
C ALA A 18 1.31 -14.54 10.57
N SER A 19 2.23 -13.88 9.86
CA SER A 19 2.58 -14.23 8.48
C SER A 19 3.98 -14.87 8.42
N PRO A 20 4.16 -16.06 7.80
CA PRO A 20 5.45 -16.75 7.72
C PRO A 20 6.47 -16.06 6.79
N TYR A 21 6.08 -14.95 6.13
CA TYR A 21 6.96 -14.17 5.26
C TYR A 21 7.34 -12.86 5.94
N TYR A 22 8.54 -12.79 6.49
CA TYR A 22 9.16 -11.53 6.87
C TYR A 22 9.65 -10.85 5.58
N ILE A 23 9.02 -9.74 5.18
CA ILE A 23 9.48 -8.96 4.02
C ILE A 23 10.56 -8.00 4.52
N THR A 24 11.84 -8.32 4.40
CA THR A 24 12.86 -7.39 4.91
C THR A 24 12.92 -6.10 4.07
N LEU A 25 13.43 -5.01 4.66
CA LEU A 25 13.67 -3.77 3.91
C LEU A 25 14.61 -4.00 2.70
N LYS A 26 15.49 -5.01 2.79
CA LYS A 26 16.34 -5.46 1.67
C LYS A 26 15.51 -6.09 0.54
N ASP A 27 14.50 -6.89 0.88
CA ASP A 27 13.59 -7.47 -0.11
C ASP A 27 12.83 -6.36 -0.85
N LEU A 28 12.47 -5.28 -0.14
CA LEU A 28 11.83 -4.11 -0.73
C LEU A 28 12.77 -3.25 -1.58
N SER A 29 14.06 -3.19 -1.23
CA SER A 29 15.06 -2.39 -1.98
C SER A 29 15.41 -2.94 -3.36
N ASN A 30 15.03 -4.20 -3.64
CA ASN A 30 15.26 -4.84 -4.93
C ASN A 30 14.21 -4.47 -5.99
N PHE A 31 13.11 -3.83 -5.59
CA PHE A 31 12.07 -3.41 -6.53
C PHE A 31 12.38 -2.02 -7.07
N GLU A 32 12.65 -1.92 -8.37
CA GLU A 32 12.85 -0.63 -9.04
C GLU A 32 11.49 -0.01 -9.38
N LEU A 33 10.76 0.49 -8.36
CA LEU A 33 9.44 1.08 -8.54
C LEU A 33 9.45 2.60 -8.28
N GLU A 34 8.68 3.35 -9.06
CA GLU A 34 8.42 4.77 -8.86
C GLU A 34 6.91 4.99 -8.65
N ILE A 35 6.50 5.45 -7.46
CA ILE A 35 5.09 5.78 -7.20
C ILE A 35 4.75 7.08 -7.92
N VAL A 36 3.76 7.02 -8.80
CA VAL A 36 3.31 8.17 -9.61
C VAL A 36 2.18 8.90 -8.91
N GLN A 37 1.18 8.16 -8.45
CA GLN A 37 -0.01 8.73 -7.82
C GLN A 37 -0.61 7.77 -6.80
N VAL A 38 -1.16 8.35 -5.73
CA VAL A 38 -1.95 7.63 -4.74
C VAL A 38 -3.28 8.35 -4.55
N ALA A 39 -4.37 7.58 -4.51
CA ALA A 39 -5.68 8.05 -4.10
C ALA A 39 -6.22 7.15 -2.99
N ILE A 40 -6.95 7.75 -2.05
CA ILE A 40 -7.54 7.03 -0.93
C ILE A 40 -9.05 7.26 -0.98
N GLU A 41 -9.78 6.18 -0.82
CA GLU A 41 -11.22 6.17 -0.65
C GLU A 41 -11.53 5.58 0.73
N SER A 42 -12.11 6.40 1.61
CA SER A 42 -12.61 5.94 2.90
C SER A 42 -13.98 5.28 2.71
N LEU A 43 -14.16 4.06 3.22
CA LEU A 43 -15.44 3.34 3.12
C LEU A 43 -16.43 3.69 4.25
N ASP A 44 -16.09 4.64 5.13
CA ASP A 44 -16.92 5.08 6.25
C ASP A 44 -17.56 6.46 6.02
N ASP A 45 -17.70 6.89 4.75
CA ASP A 45 -18.31 8.16 4.31
C ASP A 45 -17.75 9.42 4.98
N LYS A 46 -16.53 9.34 5.53
CA LYS A 46 -15.86 10.49 6.17
C LYS A 46 -15.11 11.30 5.14
N GLU A 47 -15.50 12.57 5.02
CA GLU A 47 -14.77 13.55 4.22
C GLU A 47 -13.90 14.44 5.12
N PRO A 48 -12.61 14.67 4.77
CA PRO A 48 -11.88 14.10 3.64
C PRO A 48 -11.51 12.62 3.87
N PRO A 49 -11.31 11.83 2.79
CA PRO A 49 -10.90 10.44 2.89
C PRO A 49 -9.59 10.31 3.67
N SER A 50 -9.51 9.30 4.53
CA SER A 50 -8.41 9.15 5.48
C SER A 50 -7.92 7.72 5.62
N LEU A 51 -6.59 7.56 5.65
CA LEU A 51 -5.98 6.33 6.16
C LEU A 51 -6.29 6.08 7.65
N LYS A 52 -6.92 6.99 8.38
CA LYS A 52 -7.38 6.72 9.75
C LYS A 52 -8.77 6.07 9.81
N SER A 53 -9.48 5.99 8.68
CA SER A 53 -10.80 5.34 8.61
C SER A 53 -10.71 3.86 8.95
N LYS A 54 -11.79 3.30 9.49
CA LYS A 54 -11.85 1.88 9.84
C LYS A 54 -11.57 0.98 8.63
N ALA A 55 -12.10 1.36 7.47
CA ALA A 55 -11.85 0.71 6.21
C ALA A 55 -11.52 1.74 5.13
N ALA A 56 -10.54 1.43 4.30
CA ALA A 56 -10.11 2.29 3.20
C ALA A 56 -9.66 1.45 2.01
N VAL A 57 -9.88 1.98 0.81
CA VAL A 57 -9.30 1.49 -0.45
C VAL A 57 -8.22 2.48 -0.87
N ILE A 58 -7.06 1.95 -1.26
CA ILE A 58 -5.89 2.72 -1.66
C ILE A 58 -5.60 2.33 -3.11
N TYR A 59 -5.71 3.30 -4.00
CA TYR A 59 -5.35 3.15 -5.41
C TYR A 59 -3.95 3.69 -5.60
N ILE A 60 -3.07 2.87 -6.17
CA ILE A 60 -1.66 3.22 -6.37
C ILE A 60 -1.36 3.08 -7.85
N ALA A 61 -1.01 4.18 -8.51
CA ALA A 61 -0.39 4.17 -9.82
C ALA A 61 1.13 4.25 -9.63
N TYR A 62 1.87 3.34 -10.24
CA TYR A 62 3.32 3.28 -10.13
C TYR A 62 3.95 2.85 -11.45
N LYS A 63 5.25 3.06 -11.56
CA LYS A 63 6.07 2.58 -12.67
C LYS A 63 6.96 1.44 -12.19
N ASP A 64 7.05 0.38 -12.99
CA ASP A 64 8.01 -0.70 -12.83
C ASP A 64 9.24 -0.45 -13.73
N LEU A 65 10.25 0.20 -13.18
CA LEU A 65 11.43 0.62 -13.94
C LEU A 65 12.27 -0.57 -14.41
N ALA A 66 12.14 -1.74 -13.78
CA ALA A 66 12.78 -2.95 -14.28
C ALA A 66 12.14 -3.38 -15.63
N LYS A 67 10.81 -3.28 -15.75
CA LYS A 67 10.08 -3.53 -17.01
C LYS A 67 10.35 -2.48 -18.08
N ALA A 68 10.67 -1.25 -17.70
CA ALA A 68 11.05 -0.22 -18.66
C ALA A 68 12.30 -0.63 -19.48
N ARG A 69 13.18 -1.46 -18.92
CA ARG A 69 14.39 -1.97 -19.62
C ARG A 69 14.09 -3.11 -20.59
N THR A 70 12.97 -3.82 -20.41
CA THR A 70 12.59 -4.96 -21.26
C THR A 70 11.66 -4.54 -22.40
N GLY A 71 11.19 -3.28 -22.42
CA GLY A 71 10.24 -2.77 -23.40
C GLY A 71 8.78 -3.13 -23.10
N GLU A 72 8.52 -3.74 -21.93
CA GLU A 72 7.16 -4.06 -21.47
C GLU A 72 6.42 -2.80 -20.99
N PRO A 73 5.07 -2.82 -20.99
CA PRO A 73 4.29 -1.80 -20.31
C PRO A 73 4.70 -1.72 -18.84
N TYR A 74 5.28 -0.58 -18.47
CA TYR A 74 5.82 -0.36 -17.13
C TYR A 74 4.92 0.49 -16.25
N HIS A 75 3.82 1.04 -16.77
CA HIS A 75 2.82 1.72 -15.95
C HIS A 75 1.87 0.68 -15.36
N CYS A 76 1.83 0.62 -14.03
CA CYS A 76 1.06 -0.34 -13.28
C CYS A 76 0.10 0.36 -12.33
N GLN A 77 -0.97 -0.35 -11.99
CA GLN A 77 -1.95 0.07 -11.00
C GLN A 77 -2.13 -1.06 -10.00
N ALA A 78 -2.27 -0.71 -8.73
CA ALA A 78 -2.60 -1.65 -7.67
C ALA A 78 -3.75 -1.09 -6.83
N VAL A 79 -4.62 -1.98 -6.39
CA VAL A 79 -5.70 -1.65 -5.45
C VAL A 79 -5.47 -2.40 -4.16
N VAL A 80 -5.36 -1.66 -3.06
CA VAL A 80 -5.17 -2.23 -1.73
C VAL A 80 -6.35 -1.87 -0.85
N ARG A 81 -7.06 -2.88 -0.37
CA ARG A 81 -8.12 -2.73 0.62
C ARG A 81 -7.58 -3.01 2.01
N ARG A 82 -7.77 -2.06 2.92
CA ARG A 82 -7.43 -2.18 4.34
C ARG A 82 -8.70 -2.15 5.19
N VAL A 83 -8.80 -3.06 6.15
CA VAL A 83 -9.85 -3.05 7.18
C VAL A 83 -9.23 -3.23 8.57
N ILE A 84 -9.59 -2.36 9.50
CA ILE A 84 -9.26 -2.46 10.92
C ILE A 84 -10.50 -2.93 11.65
N ASN A 85 -10.41 -4.07 12.33
CA ASN A 85 -11.43 -4.51 13.28
C ASN A 85 -11.07 -3.96 14.66
N GLU A 86 -11.70 -2.86 15.06
CA GLU A 86 -11.42 -2.21 16.34
C GLU A 86 -11.78 -3.07 17.55
N ALA A 87 -12.79 -3.95 17.43
CA ALA A 87 -13.21 -4.82 18.52
C ALA A 87 -12.14 -5.89 18.85
N THR A 88 -11.43 -6.36 17.83
CA THR A 88 -10.37 -7.37 17.99
C THR A 88 -8.95 -6.79 17.88
N GLY A 89 -8.83 -5.50 17.56
CA GLY A 89 -7.56 -4.85 17.21
C GLY A 89 -6.88 -5.42 15.95
N THR A 90 -7.60 -6.20 15.14
CA THR A 90 -7.01 -6.92 14.01
C THR A 90 -7.01 -6.08 12.74
N LEU A 91 -5.94 -6.21 11.96
CA LEU A 91 -5.77 -5.59 10.66
C LEU A 91 -5.89 -6.65 9.55
N SER A 92 -6.66 -6.32 8.51
CA SER A 92 -6.71 -7.06 7.25
C SER A 92 -6.26 -6.18 6.10
N ILE A 93 -5.40 -6.73 5.23
CA ILE A 93 -4.94 -6.12 3.99
C ILE A 93 -5.21 -7.11 2.86
N GLN A 94 -5.84 -6.65 1.78
CA GLN A 94 -6.07 -7.41 0.57
C GLN A 94 -5.60 -6.59 -0.62
N GLY A 95 -4.77 -7.18 -1.48
CA GLY A 95 -4.33 -6.56 -2.73
C GLY A 95 -5.01 -7.22 -3.93
N ASP A 96 -5.18 -6.44 -5.00
CA ASP A 96 -5.52 -6.88 -6.35
C ASP A 96 -4.54 -6.24 -7.35
N CYS A 97 -4.07 -7.00 -8.33
CA CYS A 97 -3.01 -6.61 -9.27
C CYS A 97 -3.28 -7.06 -10.70
#